data_AF-A0A970PSE7-F1
#
_entry.id   AF-A0A970PSE7-F1
#
_cell.length_a   1.000
_cell.length_b   1.000
_cell.length_c   1.000
_cell.angle_alpha   90.00
_cell.angle_beta   90.00
_cell.angle_gamma   90.00
#
_symmetry.space_group_name_H-M   'P 1'
#
loop_
_entity.id
_entity.type
_entity.pdbx_description
1 polymer ?
#
loop_
_entity_poly.entity_id
_entity_poly.type
_entity_poly.pdbx_seq_one_letter_code
_entity_poly.pdbx_strand_id
1 'polypeptide(L)'
;GETRFRYCTEALLRLHKDAPISQEMKASLTALGDSMVVSRVGTLARVHLHTNSPAQAVDLLETLGTLTEIKADDMLMQQALAQPHSGKTALVIDSIADVPEDMLGKDVYVLPLHLMAGGVSYQDKRTISPDRMRKLSGKLSSSQLNLEEIRIFLDPIVKSYDEVLILTVSSKMSGLHARYSEYLKLHPDTKLHLVDSLVNSGAEGLLALHAAQRLKDGASAKEVAAETESLRERTKILVSLPNLKAMVASGRLNKRIGWVLIKTGFLPLVTIDPHGEGTITGLSFSRKRSDRLLLEKLRPGNIERYAVVHANDFPRAEKAARDISAKIGMEPAYICDISSVVTNFAGESSYAVAYIERILSGGKPA
;
A
#
# COMPACT_ATOMS: atom_id res chain seq x y z
N GLY A 1 -14.83 7.83 25.80
CA GLY A 1 -13.81 6.95 26.37
C GLY A 1 -12.83 6.64 25.25
N GLU A 2 -11.53 6.76 25.49
CA GLU A 2 -10.52 6.41 24.50
C GLU A 2 -10.67 4.94 24.10
N THR A 3 -10.78 4.66 22.80
CA THR A 3 -10.76 3.28 22.32
C THR A 3 -9.33 2.75 22.39
N ARG A 4 -9.13 1.70 23.17
CA ARG A 4 -7.83 1.03 23.32
C ARG A 4 -7.33 0.36 22.02
N PHE A 5 -8.24 0.08 21.09
CA PHE A 5 -7.98 -0.62 19.85
C PHE A 5 -8.29 0.25 18.63
N ARG A 6 -7.48 0.09 17.58
CA ARG A 6 -7.59 0.88 16.36
C ARG A 6 -8.72 0.43 15.45
N TYR A 7 -8.95 -0.87 15.33
CA TYR A 7 -9.87 -1.39 14.31
C TYR A 7 -11.11 -2.03 14.91
N CYS A 8 -12.27 -1.67 14.39
CA CYS A 8 -13.49 -2.45 14.51
C CYS A 8 -13.51 -3.50 13.39
N THR A 9 -13.25 -4.77 13.73
CA THR A 9 -13.17 -5.88 12.78
C THR A 9 -14.45 -6.69 12.79
N GLU A 10 -15.07 -6.84 11.63
CA GLU A 10 -16.25 -7.68 11.44
C GLU A 10 -15.95 -8.77 10.40
N ALA A 11 -16.43 -9.98 10.66
CA ALA A 11 -16.39 -11.05 9.68
C ALA A 11 -17.71 -11.83 9.66
N LEU A 12 -18.19 -12.13 8.46
CA LEU A 12 -19.29 -13.07 8.22
C LEU A 12 -18.69 -14.38 7.73
N LEU A 13 -19.06 -15.49 8.37
CA LEU A 13 -18.58 -16.82 8.02
C LEU A 13 -19.69 -17.86 8.04
N ARG A 14 -19.53 -18.86 7.17
CA ARG A 14 -20.28 -20.12 7.20
C ARG A 14 -19.46 -21.16 7.95
N LEU A 15 -19.90 -21.52 9.15
CA LEU A 15 -19.26 -22.48 10.03
C LEU A 15 -19.27 -23.88 9.43
N HIS A 16 -18.17 -24.62 9.62
CA HIS A 16 -18.04 -26.02 9.15
C HIS A 16 -19.02 -26.97 9.85
N LYS A 17 -19.40 -26.65 11.07
CA LYS A 17 -20.32 -27.43 11.89
C LYS A 17 -21.44 -26.55 12.40
N ASP A 18 -22.62 -27.15 12.53
CA ASP A 18 -23.76 -26.51 13.18
C ASP A 18 -23.63 -26.56 14.72
N ALA A 19 -22.48 -26.14 15.23
CA ALA A 19 -22.15 -26.11 16.65
C ALA A 19 -21.77 -24.68 17.08
N PRO A 20 -22.05 -24.28 18.32
CA PRO A 20 -21.58 -23.00 18.86
C PRO A 20 -20.06 -22.86 18.74
N ILE A 21 -19.58 -21.62 18.60
CA ILE A 21 -18.14 -21.33 18.72
C ILE A 21 -17.69 -21.73 20.13
N SER A 22 -16.64 -22.57 20.21
CA SER A 22 -16.12 -23.11 21.48
C SER A 22 -15.66 -21.99 22.42
N GLN A 23 -15.67 -22.26 23.73
CA GLN A 23 -15.17 -21.29 24.72
C GLN A 23 -13.68 -20.99 24.52
N GLU A 24 -12.90 -22.00 24.13
CA GLU A 24 -11.48 -21.83 23.79
C GLU A 24 -11.29 -20.85 22.63
N MET A 25 -12.09 -20.95 21.57
CA MET A 25 -12.02 -20.03 20.45
C MET A 25 -12.46 -18.61 20.84
N LYS A 26 -13.53 -18.49 21.63
CA LYS A 26 -13.94 -17.18 22.17
C LYS A 26 -12.83 -16.57 23.01
N ALA A 27 -12.13 -17.36 23.82
CA ALA A 27 -10.98 -16.92 24.59
C ALA A 27 -9.83 -16.47 23.69
N SER A 28 -9.51 -17.22 22.62
CA SER A 28 -8.49 -16.84 21.64
C SER A 28 -8.80 -15.52 20.92
N LEU A 29 -10.06 -15.32 20.49
CA LEU A 29 -10.49 -14.06 19.88
C LEU A 29 -10.49 -12.90 20.88
N THR A 30 -10.91 -13.14 22.12
CA THR A 30 -10.87 -12.14 23.19
C THR A 30 -9.42 -11.81 23.60
N ALA A 31 -8.47 -12.72 23.41
CA ALA A 31 -7.05 -12.42 23.64
C ALA A 31 -6.48 -11.41 22.62
N LEU A 32 -7.11 -11.27 21.44
CA LEU A 32 -6.70 -10.31 20.42
C LEU A 32 -7.32 -8.91 20.60
N GLY A 33 -8.29 -8.75 21.49
CA GLY A 33 -9.16 -7.56 21.45
C GLY A 33 -10.18 -7.45 22.57
N ASP A 34 -11.15 -6.57 22.40
CA ASP A 34 -12.31 -6.46 23.29
C ASP A 34 -13.63 -6.38 22.51
N SER A 35 -14.73 -6.20 23.25
CA SER A 35 -16.07 -5.94 22.68
C SER A 35 -16.54 -7.01 21.70
N MET A 36 -16.13 -8.27 21.93
CA MET A 36 -16.48 -9.37 21.04
C MET A 36 -17.98 -9.65 21.07
N VAL A 37 -18.63 -9.54 19.93
CA VAL A 37 -20.04 -9.90 19.74
C VAL A 37 -20.15 -10.97 18.68
N VAL A 38 -20.93 -12.02 18.97
CA VAL A 38 -21.20 -13.11 18.03
C VAL A 38 -22.70 -13.24 17.87
N SER A 39 -23.19 -13.03 16.65
CA SER A 39 -24.57 -13.34 16.27
C SER A 39 -24.57 -14.52 15.30
N ARG A 40 -25.49 -15.47 15.49
CA ARG A 40 -25.52 -16.72 14.71
C ARG A 40 -26.95 -17.10 14.34
N VAL A 41 -27.12 -17.57 13.10
CA VAL A 41 -28.36 -18.18 12.59
C VAL A 41 -27.98 -19.42 11.79
N GLY A 42 -28.28 -20.62 12.31
CA GLY A 42 -27.83 -21.89 11.75
C GLY A 42 -26.30 -21.93 11.64
N THR A 43 -25.77 -22.24 10.45
CA THR A 43 -24.32 -22.26 10.17
C THR A 43 -23.73 -20.89 9.87
N LEU A 44 -24.53 -19.83 9.73
CA LEU A 44 -24.04 -18.48 9.50
C LEU A 44 -23.74 -17.80 10.84
N ALA A 45 -22.54 -17.25 10.97
CA ALA A 45 -22.12 -16.46 12.12
C ALA A 45 -21.53 -15.13 11.64
N ARG A 46 -21.88 -14.06 12.34
CA ARG A 46 -21.21 -12.76 12.24
C ARG A 46 -20.47 -12.53 13.55
N VAL A 47 -19.18 -12.27 13.43
CA VAL A 47 -18.29 -11.95 14.55
C VAL A 47 -17.84 -10.51 14.41
N HIS A 48 -17.97 -9.76 15.50
CA HIS A 48 -17.47 -8.40 15.65
C HIS A 48 -16.43 -8.41 16.78
N LEU A 49 -15.31 -7.72 16.59
CA LEU A 49 -14.21 -7.62 17.54
C LEU A 49 -13.46 -6.30 17.37
N HIS A 50 -13.19 -5.59 18.45
CA HIS A 50 -12.24 -4.47 18.43
C HIS A 50 -10.82 -5.00 18.64
N THR A 51 -9.90 -4.73 17.71
CA THR A 51 -8.52 -5.26 17.78
C THR A 51 -7.51 -4.33 17.09
N ASN A 52 -6.23 -4.47 17.42
CA ASN A 52 -5.12 -3.88 16.68
C ASN A 52 -4.59 -4.82 15.58
N SER A 53 -5.07 -6.06 15.53
CA SER A 53 -4.57 -7.11 14.64
C SER A 53 -5.70 -7.78 13.84
N PRO A 54 -6.42 -7.06 12.94
CA PRO A 54 -7.55 -7.62 12.20
C PRO A 54 -7.16 -8.88 11.42
N ALA A 55 -5.99 -8.89 10.76
CA ALA A 55 -5.50 -10.07 10.04
C ALA A 55 -5.38 -11.34 10.90
N GLN A 56 -4.96 -11.21 12.17
CA GLN A 56 -4.88 -12.35 13.09
C GLN A 56 -6.27 -12.83 13.53
N ALA A 57 -7.20 -11.89 13.76
CA ALA A 57 -8.58 -12.24 14.06
C ALA A 57 -9.23 -13.00 12.90
N VAL A 58 -8.99 -12.54 11.66
CA VAL A 58 -9.44 -13.23 10.45
C VAL A 58 -8.83 -14.64 10.35
N ASP A 59 -7.53 -14.81 10.59
CA ASP A 59 -6.88 -16.13 10.60
C ASP A 59 -7.54 -17.11 11.58
N LEU A 60 -7.87 -16.66 12.79
CA LEU A 60 -8.57 -17.49 13.77
C LEU A 60 -9.98 -17.86 13.29
N LEU A 61 -10.70 -16.91 12.71
CA LEU A 61 -12.08 -17.13 12.23
C LEU A 61 -12.13 -18.12 11.05
N GLU A 62 -11.13 -18.15 10.18
CA GLU A 62 -11.04 -19.14 9.09
C GLU A 62 -10.93 -20.59 9.59
N THR A 63 -10.43 -20.81 10.81
CA THR A 63 -10.39 -22.16 11.39
C THR A 63 -11.78 -22.71 11.73
N LEU A 64 -12.78 -21.82 11.83
CA LEU A 64 -14.15 -22.17 12.20
C LEU A 64 -15.05 -22.44 10.99
N GLY A 65 -14.71 -21.87 9.83
CA GLY A 65 -15.58 -21.86 8.67
C GLY A 65 -15.03 -21.10 7.48
N THR A 66 -15.84 -21.05 6.42
CA THR A 66 -15.53 -20.29 5.22
C THR A 66 -15.98 -18.85 5.38
N LEU A 67 -15.05 -17.90 5.26
CA LEU A 67 -15.36 -16.48 5.24
C LEU A 67 -16.16 -16.10 4.00
N THR A 68 -17.11 -15.18 4.16
CA THR A 68 -17.89 -14.61 3.07
C THR A 68 -17.75 -13.10 2.98
N GLU A 69 -17.54 -12.42 4.11
CA GLU A 69 -17.36 -10.97 4.18
C GLU A 69 -16.41 -10.62 5.33
N ILE A 70 -15.60 -9.59 5.14
CA ILE A 70 -14.68 -9.06 6.16
C ILE A 70 -14.65 -7.55 6.04
N LYS A 71 -14.59 -6.87 7.18
CA LYS A 71 -14.42 -5.43 7.28
C LYS A 71 -13.54 -5.08 8.49
N ALA A 72 -12.70 -4.07 8.36
CA ALA A 72 -11.91 -3.48 9.43
C ALA A 72 -11.95 -1.95 9.31
N ASP A 73 -12.82 -1.32 10.12
CA ASP A 73 -12.97 0.13 10.18
C ASP A 73 -11.96 0.73 11.16
N ASP A 74 -11.31 1.82 10.77
CA ASP A 74 -10.36 2.54 11.62
C ASP A 74 -11.10 3.48 12.58
N MET A 75 -11.27 3.03 13.83
CA MET A 75 -11.96 3.78 14.88
C MET A 75 -11.15 4.98 15.37
N LEU A 76 -9.81 4.92 15.32
CA LEU A 76 -8.97 6.06 15.71
C LEU A 76 -9.09 7.18 14.68
N MET A 77 -9.10 6.84 13.39
CA MET A 77 -9.40 7.79 12.33
C MET A 77 -10.78 8.43 12.53
N GLN A 78 -11.81 7.64 12.80
CA GLN A 78 -13.17 8.16 13.05
C GLN A 78 -13.22 9.09 14.26
N GLN A 79 -12.53 8.75 15.35
CA GLN A 79 -12.44 9.60 16.53
C GLN A 79 -11.64 10.88 16.28
N ALA A 80 -10.53 10.80 15.55
CA ALA A 80 -9.72 11.96 15.19
C ALA A 80 -10.52 12.95 14.35
N LEU A 81 -11.32 12.46 13.40
CA LEU A 81 -12.20 13.28 12.56
C LEU A 81 -13.44 13.81 13.31
N ALA A 82 -13.86 13.17 14.40
CA ALA A 82 -14.95 13.65 15.24
C ALA A 82 -14.54 14.76 16.22
N GLN A 83 -13.23 14.99 16.39
CA GLN A 83 -12.70 16.01 17.28
C GLN A 83 -12.24 17.25 16.49
N PRO A 84 -12.29 18.45 17.09
CA PRO A 84 -11.69 19.63 16.48
C PRO A 84 -10.19 19.41 16.29
N HIS A 85 -9.69 19.53 15.06
CA HIS A 85 -8.26 19.45 14.78
C HIS A 85 -7.71 20.80 14.35
N SER A 86 -6.43 21.02 14.65
CA SER A 86 -5.70 22.24 14.27
C SER A 86 -5.17 22.23 12.83
N GLY A 87 -5.21 21.07 12.17
CA GLY A 87 -4.71 20.90 10.81
C GLY A 87 -5.60 21.62 9.80
N LYS A 88 -4.99 22.34 8.85
CA LYS A 88 -5.70 23.01 7.75
C LYS A 88 -5.90 22.10 6.54
N THR A 89 -4.93 21.22 6.29
CA THR A 89 -4.90 20.35 5.11
C THR A 89 -4.72 18.90 5.52
N ALA A 90 -5.55 18.02 5.01
CA ALA A 90 -5.32 16.57 5.09
C ALA A 90 -4.58 16.06 3.84
N LEU A 91 -3.72 15.05 4.03
CA LEU A 91 -3.19 14.25 2.94
C LEU A 91 -3.86 12.88 2.93
N VAL A 92 -4.39 12.48 1.78
CA VAL A 92 -4.96 11.14 1.55
C VAL A 92 -4.04 10.40 0.60
N ILE A 93 -3.59 9.22 1.01
CA ILE A 93 -2.82 8.30 0.18
C ILE A 93 -3.50 6.93 0.17
N ASP A 94 -3.10 6.08 -0.76
CA ASP A 94 -3.60 4.71 -0.82
C ASP A 94 -2.57 3.70 -0.31
N SER A 95 -3.03 2.49 0.03
CA SER A 95 -2.19 1.49 0.66
C SER A 95 -1.03 0.99 -0.20
N ILE A 96 -1.01 1.27 -1.51
CA ILE A 96 0.12 0.95 -2.39
C ILE A 96 1.33 1.84 -2.12
N ALA A 97 1.19 3.01 -1.47
CA ALA A 97 2.31 3.92 -1.23
C ALA A 97 3.48 3.33 -0.41
N ASP A 98 3.30 2.17 0.25
CA ASP A 98 4.39 1.42 0.92
C ASP A 98 5.38 2.31 1.69
N VAL A 99 4.84 3.01 2.69
CA VAL A 99 5.54 3.89 3.63
C VAL A 99 5.03 3.58 5.05
N PRO A 100 5.90 3.58 6.07
CA PRO A 100 5.48 3.43 7.45
C PRO A 100 4.54 4.56 7.90
N GLU A 101 3.37 4.22 8.43
CA GLU A 101 2.33 5.20 8.79
C GLU A 101 2.78 6.17 9.91
N ASP A 102 3.65 5.72 10.81
CA ASP A 102 4.21 6.52 11.90
C ASP A 102 5.11 7.67 11.42
N MET A 103 5.59 7.62 10.18
CA MET A 103 6.39 8.68 9.56
C MET A 103 5.57 9.80 8.92
N LEU A 104 4.28 9.58 8.67
CA LEU A 104 3.45 10.52 7.89
C LEU A 104 2.84 11.62 8.75
N GLY A 105 2.60 11.35 10.03
CA GLY A 105 1.95 12.28 10.95
C GLY A 105 0.43 12.17 10.96
N LYS A 106 -0.20 12.89 11.90
CA LYS A 106 -1.60 12.70 12.29
C LYS A 106 -2.65 13.16 11.25
N ASP A 107 -2.27 14.05 10.35
CA ASP A 107 -3.16 14.66 9.35
C ASP A 107 -3.08 13.91 7.98
N VAL A 108 -2.51 12.69 7.99
CA VAL A 108 -2.38 11.82 6.82
C VAL A 108 -3.21 10.57 6.99
N TYR A 109 -4.01 10.24 5.97
CA TYR A 109 -4.95 9.12 5.97
C TYR A 109 -4.59 8.12 4.86
N VAL A 110 -4.37 6.87 5.25
CA VAL A 110 -4.06 5.76 4.33
C VAL A 110 -5.31 4.93 4.08
N LEU A 111 -5.79 4.94 2.85
CA LEU A 111 -7.00 4.23 2.43
C LEU A 111 -6.64 2.83 1.89
N PRO A 112 -7.26 1.75 2.41
CA PRO A 112 -6.90 0.40 2.04
C PRO A 112 -7.51 0.01 0.70
N LEU A 113 -6.68 -0.41 -0.27
CA LEU A 113 -7.20 -1.13 -1.43
C LEU A 113 -7.53 -2.57 -1.05
N HIS A 114 -8.05 -3.35 -2.00
CA HIS A 114 -8.51 -4.71 -1.72
C HIS A 114 -7.69 -5.77 -2.44
N LEU A 115 -7.45 -6.88 -1.72
CA LEU A 115 -7.08 -8.16 -2.30
C LEU A 115 -8.31 -9.07 -2.34
N MET A 116 -8.55 -9.70 -3.50
CA MET A 116 -9.65 -10.63 -3.72
C MET A 116 -9.12 -12.06 -3.71
N ALA A 117 -9.70 -12.92 -2.87
CA ALA A 117 -9.40 -14.35 -2.86
C ALA A 117 -10.65 -15.15 -2.47
N GLY A 118 -10.99 -16.18 -3.27
CA GLY A 118 -12.11 -17.08 -2.95
C GLY A 118 -13.47 -16.39 -2.84
N GLY A 119 -13.67 -15.26 -3.53
CA GLY A 119 -14.90 -14.45 -3.43
C GLY A 119 -14.94 -13.50 -2.22
N VAL A 120 -13.90 -13.45 -1.40
CA VAL A 120 -13.80 -12.60 -0.22
C VAL A 120 -12.91 -11.39 -0.51
N SER A 121 -13.33 -10.23 0.01
CA SER A 121 -12.58 -8.97 -0.01
C SER A 121 -11.78 -8.76 1.24
N TYR A 122 -10.47 -8.62 1.09
CA TYR A 122 -9.55 -8.30 2.17
C TYR A 122 -9.01 -6.88 1.99
N GLN A 123 -9.14 -6.07 3.02
CA GLN A 123 -8.54 -4.73 3.08
C GLN A 123 -7.04 -4.84 3.32
N ASP A 124 -6.28 -4.35 2.35
CA ASP A 124 -4.83 -4.31 2.35
C ASP A 124 -4.27 -3.62 3.59
N LYS A 125 -3.18 -4.15 4.15
CA LYS A 125 -2.54 -3.72 5.41
C LYS A 125 -3.41 -3.76 6.67
N ARG A 126 -4.69 -4.16 6.58
CA ARG A 126 -5.60 -4.31 7.72
C ARG A 126 -5.94 -5.77 7.98
N THR A 127 -6.66 -6.39 7.04
CA THR A 127 -7.17 -7.77 7.18
C THR A 127 -6.34 -8.78 6.38
N ILE A 128 -5.37 -8.30 5.61
CA ILE A 128 -4.41 -9.12 4.88
C ILE A 128 -3.01 -8.51 5.00
N SER A 129 -2.02 -9.38 5.07
CA SER A 129 -0.60 -9.07 5.01
C SER A 129 0.07 -9.99 3.99
N PRO A 130 1.26 -9.64 3.46
CA PRO A 130 2.03 -10.53 2.61
C PRO A 130 2.23 -11.93 3.22
N ASP A 131 2.41 -12.03 4.53
CA ASP A 131 2.49 -13.32 5.24
C ASP A 131 1.21 -14.14 5.17
N ARG A 132 0.06 -13.49 5.38
CA ARG A 132 -1.25 -14.16 5.35
C ARG A 132 -1.63 -14.58 3.93
N MET A 133 -1.16 -13.88 2.90
CA MET A 133 -1.38 -14.28 1.49
C MET A 133 -0.91 -15.70 1.19
N ARG A 134 0.14 -16.20 1.87
CA ARG A 134 0.62 -17.58 1.71
C ARG A 134 -0.39 -18.65 2.12
N LYS A 135 -1.32 -18.31 3.01
CA LYS A 135 -2.37 -19.19 3.50
C LYS A 135 -3.57 -19.22 2.54
N LEU A 136 -3.70 -18.22 1.68
CA LEU A 136 -4.79 -18.14 0.72
C LEU A 136 -4.54 -19.10 -0.44
N SER A 137 -5.61 -19.74 -0.88
CA SER A 137 -5.58 -20.63 -2.04
C SER A 137 -6.39 -20.03 -3.20
N GLY A 138 -6.09 -20.49 -4.42
CA GLY A 138 -6.79 -20.07 -5.63
C GLY A 138 -6.22 -18.81 -6.26
N LYS A 139 -6.99 -18.24 -7.19
CA LYS A 139 -6.57 -17.07 -7.96
C LYS A 139 -6.73 -15.81 -7.12
N LEU A 140 -5.62 -15.14 -6.86
CA LEU A 140 -5.60 -13.83 -6.24
C LEU A 140 -5.76 -12.72 -7.30
N SER A 141 -6.48 -11.67 -6.95
CA SER A 141 -6.55 -10.44 -7.75
C SER A 141 -6.68 -9.24 -6.82
N SER A 142 -6.62 -8.02 -7.36
CA SER A 142 -6.84 -6.80 -6.58
C SER A 142 -7.99 -5.99 -7.15
N SER A 143 -8.59 -5.16 -6.31
CA SER A 143 -9.52 -4.11 -6.73
C SER A 143 -9.19 -2.79 -6.05
N GLN A 144 -9.44 -1.72 -6.81
CA GLN A 144 -9.45 -0.35 -6.30
C GLN A 144 -10.69 -0.11 -5.44
N LEU A 145 -10.70 0.98 -4.68
CA LEU A 145 -11.90 1.47 -4.01
C LEU A 145 -12.96 1.87 -5.04
N ASN A 146 -14.21 1.52 -4.76
CA ASN A 146 -15.37 2.03 -5.48
C ASN A 146 -15.81 3.41 -4.94
N LEU A 147 -16.74 4.07 -5.63
CA LEU A 147 -17.14 5.44 -5.29
C LEU A 147 -17.83 5.54 -3.92
N GLU A 148 -18.59 4.54 -3.50
CA GLU A 148 -19.21 4.52 -2.17
C GLU A 148 -18.17 4.37 -1.06
N GLU A 149 -17.17 3.50 -1.26
CA GLU A 149 -16.05 3.35 -0.31
C GLU A 149 -15.26 4.65 -0.19
N ILE A 150 -14.98 5.31 -1.32
CA ILE A 150 -14.34 6.63 -1.35
C ILE A 150 -15.18 7.63 -0.54
N ARG A 151 -16.51 7.73 -0.75
CA ARG A 151 -17.37 8.62 0.05
C ARG A 151 -17.31 8.32 1.54
N ILE A 152 -17.39 7.04 1.92
CA ILE A 152 -17.32 6.62 3.32
C ILE A 152 -16.04 7.11 4.00
N PHE A 153 -14.91 7.09 3.29
CA PHE A 153 -13.63 7.56 3.83
C PHE A 153 -13.42 9.08 3.72
N LEU A 154 -13.76 9.70 2.58
CA LEU A 154 -13.42 11.09 2.31
C LEU A 154 -14.43 12.09 2.84
N ASP A 155 -15.72 11.79 2.84
CA ASP A 155 -16.73 12.73 3.35
C ASP A 155 -16.43 13.23 4.77
N PRO A 156 -16.03 12.38 5.74
CA PRO A 156 -15.66 12.87 7.06
C PRO A 156 -14.35 13.67 7.05
N ILE A 157 -13.36 13.32 6.20
CA ILE A 157 -12.11 14.10 6.07
C ILE A 157 -12.42 15.48 5.51
N VAL A 158 -13.14 15.55 4.40
CA VAL A 158 -13.53 16.79 3.72
C VAL A 158 -14.33 17.73 4.61
N LYS A 159 -15.18 17.19 5.50
CA LYS A 159 -15.93 18.00 6.47
C LYS A 159 -15.06 18.59 7.58
N SER A 160 -13.91 17.96 7.86
CA SER A 160 -13.08 18.32 9.00
C SER A 160 -11.96 19.29 8.60
N TYR A 161 -11.42 19.17 7.38
CA TYR A 161 -10.30 19.98 6.88
C TYR A 161 -10.71 21.06 5.88
N ASP A 162 -9.97 22.19 5.86
CA ASP A 162 -10.18 23.27 4.89
C ASP A 162 -9.83 22.84 3.46
N GLU A 163 -8.79 22.01 3.32
CA GLU A 163 -8.29 21.50 2.04
C GLU A 163 -7.88 20.02 2.17
N VAL A 164 -8.01 19.26 1.08
CA VAL A 164 -7.53 17.87 1.02
C VAL A 164 -6.65 17.69 -0.21
N LEU A 165 -5.44 17.20 0.00
CA LEU A 165 -4.54 16.73 -1.04
C LEU A 165 -4.65 15.21 -1.13
N ILE A 166 -4.87 14.69 -2.33
CA ILE A 166 -5.02 13.27 -2.60
C ILE A 166 -3.89 12.85 -3.54
N LEU A 167 -3.03 11.95 -3.09
CA LEU A 167 -1.98 11.35 -3.89
C LEU A 167 -2.35 9.89 -4.16
N THR A 168 -2.40 9.51 -5.43
CA THR A 168 -2.75 8.14 -5.83
C THR A 168 -1.58 7.44 -6.49
N VAL A 169 -1.54 6.12 -6.39
CA VAL A 169 -0.77 5.26 -7.31
C VAL A 169 -0.99 5.67 -8.77
N SER A 170 0.01 5.44 -9.62
CA SER A 170 -0.02 5.67 -11.06
C SER A 170 -1.36 5.31 -11.71
N SER A 171 -1.96 6.26 -12.42
CA SER A 171 -3.22 6.03 -13.16
C SER A 171 -3.07 4.99 -14.28
N LYS A 172 -1.84 4.62 -14.66
CA LYS A 172 -1.58 3.54 -15.63
C LYS A 172 -1.59 2.15 -14.99
N MET A 173 -1.51 2.07 -13.67
CA MET A 173 -1.51 0.80 -12.93
C MET A 173 -2.85 0.48 -12.28
N SER A 174 -3.62 1.52 -11.94
CA SER A 174 -4.91 1.43 -11.25
C SER A 174 -5.89 2.48 -11.77
N GLY A 175 -7.17 2.15 -11.80
CA GLY A 175 -8.24 3.10 -12.11
C GLY A 175 -8.62 4.00 -10.92
N LEU A 176 -7.90 3.92 -9.80
CA LEU A 176 -8.18 4.66 -8.57
C LEU A 176 -8.19 6.18 -8.79
N HIS A 177 -7.21 6.72 -9.52
CA HIS A 177 -7.13 8.15 -9.84
C HIS A 177 -8.41 8.65 -10.52
N ALA A 178 -8.96 7.88 -11.46
CA ALA A 178 -10.22 8.22 -12.13
C ALA A 178 -11.41 8.22 -11.16
N ARG A 179 -11.45 7.31 -10.17
CA ARG A 179 -12.51 7.27 -9.15
C ARG A 179 -12.48 8.48 -8.23
N TYR A 180 -11.29 8.93 -7.83
CA TYR A 180 -11.14 10.19 -7.13
C TYR A 180 -11.58 11.38 -7.98
N SER A 181 -11.23 11.41 -9.27
CA SER A 181 -11.71 12.45 -10.19
C SER A 181 -13.24 12.50 -10.28
N GLU A 182 -13.91 11.34 -10.28
CA GLU A 182 -15.38 11.25 -10.20
C GLU A 182 -15.91 11.84 -8.88
N TYR A 183 -15.29 11.52 -7.74
CA TYR A 183 -15.65 12.09 -6.44
C TYR A 183 -15.50 13.62 -6.40
N LEU A 184 -14.39 14.16 -6.91
CA LEU A 184 -14.13 15.59 -6.97
C LEU A 184 -15.21 16.36 -7.75
N LYS A 185 -15.68 15.80 -8.87
CA LYS A 185 -16.76 16.40 -9.68
C LYS A 185 -18.09 16.52 -8.93
N LEU A 186 -18.32 15.67 -7.93
CA LEU A 186 -19.51 15.69 -7.09
C LEU A 186 -19.39 16.66 -5.91
N HIS A 187 -18.19 17.20 -5.67
CA HIS A 187 -17.89 18.12 -4.57
C HIS A 187 -17.22 19.41 -5.09
N PRO A 188 -17.85 20.15 -6.02
CA PRO A 188 -17.23 21.30 -6.70
C PRO A 188 -16.89 22.46 -5.75
N ASP A 189 -17.58 22.56 -4.61
CA ASP A 189 -17.39 23.62 -3.62
C ASP A 189 -16.29 23.29 -2.58
N THR A 190 -15.71 22.09 -2.65
CA THR A 190 -14.63 21.66 -1.76
C THR A 190 -13.27 21.88 -2.41
N LYS A 191 -12.30 22.35 -1.62
CA LYS A 191 -10.90 22.49 -2.04
C LYS A 191 -10.17 21.16 -2.04
N LEU A 192 -10.32 20.42 -3.14
CA LEU A 192 -9.69 19.12 -3.36
C LEU A 192 -8.58 19.24 -4.42
N HIS A 193 -7.40 18.73 -4.09
CA HIS A 193 -6.26 18.65 -5.00
C HIS A 193 -5.94 17.18 -5.26
N LEU A 194 -5.96 16.76 -6.51
CA LEU A 194 -5.73 15.36 -6.89
C LEU A 194 -4.45 15.26 -7.72
N VAL A 195 -3.50 14.45 -7.24
CA VAL A 195 -2.19 14.24 -7.86
C VAL A 195 -2.06 12.77 -8.26
N ASP A 196 -1.76 12.54 -9.54
CA ASP A 196 -1.31 11.23 -10.03
C ASP A 196 0.19 11.09 -9.72
N SER A 197 0.59 10.12 -8.91
CA SER A 197 2.01 9.93 -8.63
C SER A 197 2.81 9.47 -9.86
N LEU A 198 2.18 8.83 -10.85
CA LEU A 198 2.84 8.10 -11.94
C LEU A 198 3.91 7.08 -11.48
N VAL A 199 3.92 6.73 -10.20
CA VAL A 199 4.77 5.68 -9.62
C VAL A 199 3.93 4.78 -8.73
N ASN A 200 4.55 3.86 -8.00
CA ASN A 200 3.89 3.01 -7.01
C ASN A 200 4.85 2.64 -5.88
N SER A 201 4.35 1.91 -4.89
CA SER A 201 5.17 1.31 -3.83
C SER A 201 6.08 2.35 -3.17
N GLY A 202 7.30 1.96 -2.75
CA GLY A 202 8.19 2.87 -2.05
C GLY A 202 8.50 4.18 -2.80
N ALA A 203 8.34 4.24 -4.13
CA ALA A 203 8.50 5.49 -4.88
C ALA A 203 7.33 6.45 -4.62
N GLU A 204 6.11 5.94 -4.60
CA GLU A 204 4.94 6.70 -4.16
C GLU A 204 5.06 7.08 -2.68
N GLY A 205 5.60 6.20 -1.83
CA GLY A 205 5.85 6.47 -0.42
C GLY A 205 6.85 7.60 -0.17
N LEU A 206 7.89 7.72 -1.00
CA LEU A 206 8.81 8.85 -0.95
C LEU A 206 8.12 10.18 -1.31
N LEU A 207 7.18 10.16 -2.26
CA LEU A 207 6.36 11.32 -2.61
C LEU A 207 5.39 11.66 -1.48
N ALA A 208 4.74 10.66 -0.88
CA ALA A 208 3.85 10.83 0.26
C ALA A 208 4.57 11.42 1.47
N LEU A 209 5.79 10.94 1.76
CA LEU A 209 6.63 11.45 2.84
C LEU A 209 7.05 12.91 2.60
N HIS A 210 7.38 13.26 1.35
CA HIS A 210 7.64 14.66 0.97
C HIS A 210 6.41 15.53 1.18
N ALA A 211 5.25 15.12 0.65
CA ALA A 211 4.01 15.87 0.76
C ALA A 211 3.59 16.09 2.23
N ALA A 212 3.64 15.03 3.04
CA ALA A 212 3.34 15.09 4.47
C ALA A 212 4.25 16.08 5.20
N GLN A 213 5.56 16.03 4.95
CA GLN A 213 6.52 16.95 5.56
C GLN A 213 6.27 18.40 5.14
N ARG A 214 6.01 18.66 3.85
CA ARG A 214 5.77 20.03 3.37
C ARG A 214 4.48 20.64 3.90
N LEU A 215 3.41 19.85 4.02
CA LEU A 215 2.16 20.28 4.67
C LEU A 215 2.40 20.59 6.16
N LYS A 216 3.18 19.75 6.85
CA LYS A 216 3.57 20.00 8.24
C LYS A 216 4.39 21.28 8.40
N ASP A 217 5.22 21.62 7.42
CA ASP A 217 6.01 22.86 7.38
C ASP A 217 5.16 24.10 6.99
N GLY A 218 3.86 23.92 6.75
CA GLY A 218 2.92 25.01 6.49
C GLY A 218 2.76 25.39 5.01
N ALA A 219 3.30 24.60 4.07
CA ALA A 219 3.05 24.82 2.65
C ALA A 219 1.55 24.57 2.31
N SER A 220 1.03 25.31 1.34
CA SER A 220 -0.35 25.11 0.87
C SER A 220 -0.50 23.82 0.08
N ALA A 221 -1.70 23.24 0.06
CA ALA A 221 -1.98 22.01 -0.69
C ALA A 221 -1.65 22.16 -2.19
N LYS A 222 -1.89 23.34 -2.76
CA LYS A 222 -1.57 23.67 -4.16
C LYS A 222 -0.07 23.66 -4.43
N GLU A 223 0.74 24.25 -3.54
CA GLU A 223 2.20 24.24 -3.66
C GLU A 223 2.72 22.81 -3.56
N VAL A 224 2.25 22.05 -2.57
CA VAL A 224 2.65 20.67 -2.37
C VAL A 224 2.27 19.78 -3.56
N ALA A 225 1.08 20.00 -4.16
CA ALA A 225 0.67 19.30 -5.37
C ALA A 225 1.66 19.54 -6.52
N ALA A 226 1.99 20.81 -6.81
CA ALA A 226 2.93 21.17 -7.87
C ALA A 226 4.36 20.65 -7.60
N GLU A 227 4.83 20.75 -6.35
CA GLU A 227 6.11 20.18 -5.93
C GLU A 227 6.14 18.66 -6.15
N THR A 228 5.07 17.96 -5.79
CA THR A 228 4.96 16.50 -5.93
C THR A 228 4.94 16.08 -7.39
N GLU A 229 4.22 16.80 -8.25
CA GLU A 229 4.20 16.57 -9.70
C GLU A 229 5.57 16.79 -10.36
N SER A 230 6.36 17.75 -9.88
CA SER A 230 7.73 17.93 -10.34
C SER A 230 8.66 16.84 -9.78
N LEU A 231 8.50 16.48 -8.51
CA LEU A 231 9.32 15.48 -7.83
C LEU A 231 9.16 14.09 -8.43
N ARG A 232 7.95 13.72 -8.89
CA ARG A 232 7.70 12.38 -9.47
C ARG A 232 8.54 12.11 -10.72
N GLU A 233 8.90 13.13 -11.51
CA GLU A 233 9.67 12.96 -12.77
C GLU A 233 11.07 12.35 -12.52
N ARG A 234 11.65 12.67 -11.36
CA ARG A 234 12.96 12.21 -10.88
C ARG A 234 12.84 11.14 -9.79
N THR A 235 11.64 10.66 -9.51
CA THR A 235 11.39 9.56 -8.58
C THR A 235 11.31 8.25 -9.35
N LYS A 236 12.11 7.26 -8.94
CA LYS A 236 12.28 5.99 -9.64
C LYS A 236 12.16 4.83 -8.66
N ILE A 237 11.91 3.64 -9.21
CA ILE A 237 11.92 2.39 -8.45
C ILE A 237 12.60 1.29 -9.28
N LEU A 238 13.50 0.55 -8.66
CA LEU A 238 14.14 -0.63 -9.25
C LEU A 238 13.69 -1.86 -8.49
N VAL A 239 13.08 -2.82 -9.20
CA VAL A 239 12.45 -4.00 -8.59
C VAL A 239 13.22 -5.25 -9.00
N SER A 240 13.69 -6.01 -8.01
CA SER A 240 14.21 -7.37 -8.18
C SER A 240 13.13 -8.37 -7.78
N LEU A 241 12.64 -9.15 -8.75
CA LEU A 241 11.51 -10.05 -8.58
C LEU A 241 11.85 -11.50 -8.95
N PRO A 242 11.16 -12.49 -8.37
CA PRO A 242 11.38 -13.91 -8.66
C PRO A 242 10.96 -14.32 -10.08
N ASN A 243 9.95 -13.67 -10.67
CA ASN A 243 9.47 -13.92 -12.04
C ASN A 243 8.46 -12.83 -12.48
N LEU A 244 8.22 -12.70 -13.78
CA LEU A 244 7.31 -11.68 -14.35
C LEU A 244 5.83 -12.10 -14.50
N LYS A 245 5.46 -13.36 -14.19
CA LYS A 245 4.20 -13.94 -14.67
C LYS A 245 2.98 -13.14 -14.23
N ALA A 246 2.92 -12.78 -12.95
CA ALA A 246 1.79 -12.05 -12.38
C ALA A 246 1.70 -10.60 -12.89
N MET A 247 2.84 -9.89 -13.02
CA MET A 247 2.87 -8.54 -13.61
C MET A 247 2.38 -8.53 -15.06
N VAL A 248 2.80 -9.50 -15.88
CA VAL A 248 2.38 -9.59 -17.30
C VAL A 248 0.92 -10.00 -17.43
N ALA A 249 0.47 -10.99 -16.66
CA ALA A 249 -0.91 -11.46 -16.69
C ALA A 249 -1.90 -10.36 -16.26
N SER A 250 -1.50 -9.55 -15.29
CA SER A 250 -2.30 -8.43 -14.78
C SER A 250 -2.28 -7.20 -15.69
N GLY A 251 -1.35 -7.11 -16.65
CA GLY A 251 -1.19 -5.96 -17.54
C GLY A 251 -0.39 -4.80 -16.96
N ARG A 252 0.23 -4.96 -15.78
CA ARG A 252 1.06 -3.93 -15.12
C ARG A 252 2.52 -3.94 -15.61
N LEU A 253 2.86 -4.82 -16.54
CA LEU A 253 4.08 -4.80 -17.34
C LEU A 253 3.73 -4.95 -18.82
N ASN A 254 4.36 -4.18 -19.69
CA ASN A 254 4.11 -4.24 -21.13
C ASN A 254 4.21 -5.68 -21.66
N LYS A 255 3.09 -6.20 -22.20
CA LYS A 255 2.93 -7.58 -22.62
C LYS A 255 3.95 -8.01 -23.68
N ARG A 256 4.30 -7.13 -24.63
CA ARG A 256 5.21 -7.48 -25.72
C ARG A 256 6.60 -7.83 -25.20
N ILE A 257 7.09 -7.05 -24.23
CA ILE A 257 8.40 -7.24 -23.63
C ILE A 257 8.36 -8.43 -22.65
N GLY A 258 7.30 -8.55 -21.85
CA GLY A 258 7.18 -9.57 -20.81
C GLY A 258 7.08 -11.01 -21.33
N TRP A 259 6.32 -11.27 -22.41
CA TRP A 259 6.09 -12.63 -22.91
C TRP A 259 7.35 -13.29 -23.49
N VAL A 260 8.20 -12.51 -24.18
CA VAL A 260 9.47 -13.00 -24.72
C VAL A 260 10.40 -13.43 -23.57
N LEU A 261 10.46 -12.65 -22.50
CA LEU A 261 11.39 -12.88 -21.40
C LEU A 261 10.98 -14.00 -20.45
N ILE A 262 9.67 -14.20 -20.21
CA ILE A 262 9.17 -15.28 -19.35
C ILE A 262 9.66 -16.66 -19.82
N LYS A 263 9.80 -16.87 -21.13
CA LYS A 263 10.20 -18.17 -21.71
C LYS A 263 11.71 -18.44 -21.64
N THR A 264 12.51 -17.46 -21.28
CA THR A 264 13.97 -17.48 -21.45
C THR A 264 14.75 -17.72 -20.15
N GLY A 265 14.06 -17.83 -19.01
CA GLY A 265 14.70 -18.09 -17.70
C GLY A 265 15.41 -16.87 -17.08
N PHE A 266 15.30 -15.69 -17.69
CA PHE A 266 15.86 -14.45 -17.16
C PHE A 266 15.05 -13.92 -15.98
N LEU A 267 15.75 -13.31 -15.02
CA LEU A 267 15.21 -12.48 -13.94
C LEU A 267 15.43 -11.01 -14.32
N PRO A 268 14.41 -10.34 -14.85
CA PRO A 268 14.52 -8.95 -15.27
C PRO A 268 14.51 -8.02 -14.05
N LEU A 269 15.22 -6.91 -14.21
CA LEU A 269 15.13 -5.76 -13.33
C LEU A 269 14.04 -4.84 -13.90
N VAL A 270 12.96 -4.66 -13.13
CA VAL A 270 11.80 -3.87 -13.52
C VAL A 270 11.91 -2.45 -12.96
N THR A 271 11.38 -1.49 -13.70
CA THR A 271 11.23 -0.09 -13.28
C THR A 271 9.90 0.45 -13.79
N ILE A 272 9.59 1.70 -13.45
CA ILE A 272 8.50 2.47 -14.04
C ILE A 272 9.09 3.44 -15.07
N ASP A 273 8.42 3.60 -16.20
CA ASP A 273 8.79 4.56 -17.24
C ASP A 273 8.22 5.97 -16.96
N PRO A 274 8.61 7.02 -17.72
CA PRO A 274 8.11 8.38 -17.49
C PRO A 274 6.60 8.57 -17.67
N HIS A 275 5.90 7.60 -18.28
CA HIS A 275 4.44 7.64 -18.45
C HIS A 275 3.69 6.92 -17.33
N GLY A 276 4.42 6.34 -16.37
CA GLY A 276 3.88 5.63 -15.22
C GLY A 276 3.59 4.16 -15.47
N GLU A 277 4.06 3.58 -16.58
CA GLU A 277 3.90 2.16 -16.91
C GLU A 277 5.11 1.32 -16.44
N GLY A 278 4.84 0.07 -16.05
CA GLY A 278 5.91 -0.88 -15.74
C GLY A 278 6.69 -1.25 -17.00
N THR A 279 8.02 -1.17 -16.91
CA THR A 279 8.96 -1.52 -17.98
C THR A 279 10.19 -2.28 -17.45
N ILE A 280 11.06 -2.71 -18.35
CA ILE A 280 12.28 -3.47 -18.02
C ILE A 280 13.50 -2.61 -18.28
N THR A 281 14.37 -2.49 -17.29
CA THR A 281 15.59 -1.68 -17.36
C THR A 281 16.87 -2.52 -17.38
N GLY A 282 16.75 -3.84 -17.19
CA GLY A 282 17.88 -4.74 -17.21
C GLY A 282 17.48 -6.21 -17.18
N LEU A 283 18.39 -7.07 -17.64
CA LEU A 283 18.19 -8.52 -17.66
C LEU A 283 19.31 -9.20 -16.86
N SER A 284 18.94 -10.20 -16.08
CA SER A 284 19.90 -11.02 -15.35
C SER A 284 19.50 -12.50 -15.39
N PHE A 285 20.42 -13.39 -15.04
CA PHE A 285 20.18 -14.84 -15.04
C PHE A 285 20.10 -15.45 -13.63
N SER A 286 20.30 -14.64 -12.59
CA SER A 286 20.24 -15.10 -11.20
C SER A 286 19.94 -13.93 -10.28
N ARG A 287 19.35 -14.22 -9.10
CA ARG A 287 19.00 -13.18 -8.12
C ARG A 287 20.21 -12.33 -7.73
N LYS A 288 21.36 -12.98 -7.48
CA LYS A 288 22.63 -12.29 -7.16
C LYS A 288 23.08 -11.34 -8.29
N ARG A 289 22.87 -11.70 -9.56
CA ARG A 289 23.18 -10.82 -10.70
C ARG A 289 22.16 -9.69 -10.83
N SER A 290 20.88 -9.95 -10.56
CA SER A 290 19.83 -8.92 -10.48
C SER A 290 20.17 -7.86 -9.42
N ASP A 291 20.57 -8.30 -8.24
CA ASP A 291 20.94 -7.42 -7.12
C ASP A 291 22.15 -6.56 -7.45
N ARG A 292 23.17 -7.16 -8.06
CA ARG A 292 24.33 -6.41 -8.52
C ARG A 292 23.95 -5.39 -9.60
N LEU A 293 23.10 -5.77 -10.56
CA LEU A 293 22.64 -4.86 -11.61
C LEU A 293 21.81 -3.70 -11.05
N LEU A 294 21.01 -3.95 -10.01
CA LEU A 294 20.30 -2.90 -9.27
C LEU A 294 21.31 -1.94 -8.65
N LEU A 295 22.29 -2.44 -7.90
CA LEU A 295 23.34 -1.62 -7.27
C LEU A 295 24.14 -0.81 -8.30
N GLU A 296 24.44 -1.38 -9.47
CA GLU A 296 25.16 -0.70 -10.56
C GLU A 296 24.38 0.50 -11.13
N LYS A 297 23.03 0.44 -11.11
CA LYS A 297 22.18 1.56 -11.56
C LYS A 297 22.11 2.70 -10.56
N LEU A 298 22.39 2.46 -9.29
CA LEU A 298 22.43 3.48 -8.25
C LEU A 298 23.78 4.22 -8.29
N ARG A 299 23.78 5.46 -8.76
CA ARG A 299 24.99 6.28 -8.91
C ARG A 299 25.24 7.12 -7.66
N PRO A 300 26.41 7.01 -7.00
CA PRO A 300 26.77 7.90 -5.89
C PRO A 300 26.74 9.37 -6.32
N GLY A 301 26.27 10.25 -5.44
CA GLY A 301 26.12 11.68 -5.74
C GLY A 301 24.88 12.04 -6.58
N ASN A 302 24.20 11.08 -7.21
CA ASN A 302 22.96 11.32 -7.96
C ASN A 302 21.70 11.12 -7.12
N ILE A 303 21.78 10.51 -5.94
CA ILE A 303 20.62 10.18 -5.12
C ILE A 303 20.43 11.23 -4.02
N GLU A 304 19.22 11.75 -3.91
CA GLU A 304 18.81 12.69 -2.85
C GLU A 304 18.26 11.95 -1.64
N ARG A 305 17.42 10.94 -1.89
CA ARG A 305 16.74 10.13 -0.89
C ARG A 305 16.39 8.78 -1.50
N TYR A 306 16.37 7.73 -0.69
CA TYR A 306 15.92 6.41 -1.12
C TYR A 306 15.21 5.67 0.00
N ALA A 307 14.45 4.64 -0.36
CA ALA A 307 13.81 3.70 0.54
C ALA A 307 13.94 2.29 -0.02
N VAL A 308 13.87 1.30 0.86
CA VAL A 308 13.91 -0.12 0.48
C VAL A 308 12.60 -0.78 0.90
N VAL A 309 11.96 -1.52 0.01
CA VAL A 309 10.71 -2.21 0.31
C VAL A 309 10.78 -3.68 -0.11
N HIS A 310 10.08 -4.58 0.58
CA HIS A 310 10.16 -6.02 0.31
C HIS A 310 8.85 -6.78 0.53
N ALA A 311 8.75 -7.98 -0.05
CA ALA A 311 7.71 -8.95 0.26
C ALA A 311 8.32 -10.16 0.98
N ASN A 312 8.15 -10.22 2.31
CA ASN A 312 8.57 -11.37 3.13
C ASN A 312 10.07 -11.74 2.99
N ASP A 313 10.96 -10.75 2.79
CA ASP A 313 12.41 -10.97 2.61
C ASP A 313 13.23 -9.82 3.22
N PHE A 314 12.93 -9.51 4.48
CA PHE A 314 13.63 -8.49 5.26
C PHE A 314 15.16 -8.69 5.27
N PRO A 315 15.70 -9.92 5.47
CA PRO A 315 17.16 -10.11 5.47
C PRO A 315 17.84 -9.67 4.16
N ARG A 316 17.22 -9.92 3.00
CA ARG A 316 17.76 -9.46 1.70
C ARG A 316 17.61 -7.95 1.54
N ALA A 317 16.47 -7.39 1.96
CA ALA A 317 16.23 -5.95 1.92
C ALA A 317 17.23 -5.18 2.80
N GLU A 318 17.46 -5.66 4.02
CA GLU A 318 18.42 -5.09 4.97
C GLU A 318 19.86 -5.20 4.45
N LYS A 319 20.22 -6.34 3.84
CA LYS A 319 21.52 -6.47 3.16
C LYS A 319 21.66 -5.46 2.02
N ALA A 320 20.64 -5.33 1.17
CA ALA A 320 20.65 -4.37 0.06
C ALA A 320 20.77 -2.94 0.59
N ALA A 321 20.04 -2.58 1.65
CA ALA A 321 20.14 -1.28 2.31
C ALA A 321 21.59 -1.00 2.74
N ARG A 322 22.25 -1.92 3.45
CA ARG A 322 23.67 -1.76 3.85
C ARG A 322 24.61 -1.58 2.67
N ASP A 323 24.46 -2.41 1.63
CA ASP A 323 25.30 -2.33 0.42
C ASP A 323 25.12 -0.99 -0.31
N ILE A 324 23.87 -0.48 -0.34
CA ILE A 324 23.54 0.82 -0.89
C ILE A 324 24.13 1.92 -0.02
N SER A 325 23.90 1.92 1.30
CA SER A 325 24.42 2.93 2.23
C SER A 325 25.94 3.07 2.10
N ALA A 326 26.66 1.95 2.04
CA ALA A 326 28.11 1.94 1.84
C ALA A 326 28.54 2.52 0.48
N LYS A 327 27.72 2.34 -0.57
CA LYS A 327 28.00 2.83 -1.92
C LYS A 327 27.67 4.31 -2.09
N ILE A 328 26.54 4.78 -1.56
CA ILE A 328 25.99 6.10 -1.82
C ILE A 328 26.24 7.11 -0.70
N GLY A 329 26.63 6.64 0.49
CA GLY A 329 26.97 7.49 1.64
C GLY A 329 25.78 8.06 2.40
N MET A 330 24.60 7.40 2.34
CA MET A 330 23.40 7.77 3.11
C MET A 330 22.60 6.53 3.48
N GLU A 331 21.93 6.56 4.62
CA GLU A 331 21.01 5.52 5.06
C GLU A 331 19.63 5.65 4.37
N PRO A 332 18.84 4.56 4.25
CA PRO A 332 17.52 4.65 3.66
C PRO A 332 16.59 5.48 4.56
N ALA A 333 15.65 6.18 3.94
CA ALA A 333 14.58 6.86 4.68
C ALA A 333 13.76 5.86 5.50
N TYR A 334 13.52 4.67 4.96
CA TYR A 334 12.88 3.56 5.65
C TYR A 334 13.16 2.22 4.94
N ILE A 335 12.95 1.13 5.68
CA ILE A 335 12.82 -0.24 5.17
C ILE A 335 11.47 -0.77 5.64
N CYS A 336 10.60 -1.21 4.73
CA CYS A 336 9.29 -1.76 5.13
C CYS A 336 8.77 -2.86 4.19
N ASP A 337 7.74 -3.56 4.64
CA ASP A 337 6.98 -4.47 3.79
C ASP A 337 6.18 -3.70 2.73
N ILE A 338 6.04 -4.30 1.55
CA ILE A 338 5.09 -3.85 0.54
C ILE A 338 3.69 -4.35 0.85
N SER A 339 2.68 -3.65 0.35
CA SER A 339 1.27 -4.05 0.38
C SER A 339 1.05 -5.47 -0.16
N SER A 340 -0.01 -6.13 0.32
CA SER A 340 -0.50 -7.39 -0.25
C SER A 340 -0.95 -7.20 -1.71
N VAL A 341 -1.46 -6.01 -2.05
CA VAL A 341 -1.81 -5.65 -3.43
C VAL A 341 -0.58 -5.66 -4.33
N VAL A 342 0.52 -5.04 -3.94
CA VAL A 342 1.77 -5.07 -4.73
C VAL A 342 2.40 -6.47 -4.71
N THR A 343 2.40 -7.16 -3.56
CA THR A 343 2.90 -8.54 -3.42
C THR A 343 2.22 -9.49 -4.40
N ASN A 344 0.91 -9.35 -4.64
CA ASN A 344 0.16 -10.16 -5.59
C ASN A 344 0.74 -10.12 -7.01
N PHE A 345 1.35 -9.00 -7.40
CA PHE A 345 1.93 -8.81 -8.74
C PHE A 345 3.44 -8.98 -8.77
N ALA A 346 4.15 -8.49 -7.76
CA ALA A 346 5.61 -8.58 -7.66
C ALA A 346 6.10 -9.98 -7.25
N GLY A 347 5.27 -10.72 -6.52
CA GLY A 347 5.58 -12.04 -5.97
C GLY A 347 6.40 -11.96 -4.68
N GLU A 348 6.37 -13.06 -3.92
CA GLU A 348 7.16 -13.21 -2.69
C GLU A 348 8.67 -13.19 -2.96
N SER A 349 9.43 -12.79 -1.94
CA SER A 349 10.88 -12.61 -2.02
C SER A 349 11.33 -11.60 -3.09
N SER A 350 10.43 -10.71 -3.47
CA SER A 350 10.78 -9.49 -4.20
C SER A 350 11.28 -8.44 -3.20
N TYR A 351 12.19 -7.60 -3.67
CA TYR A 351 12.46 -6.32 -3.02
C TYR A 351 12.66 -5.26 -4.10
N ALA A 352 12.47 -4.01 -3.70
CA ALA A 352 12.67 -2.87 -4.56
C ALA A 352 13.42 -1.77 -3.82
N VAL A 353 14.10 -0.93 -4.59
CA VAL A 353 14.74 0.28 -4.12
C VAL A 353 14.09 1.44 -4.85
N ALA A 354 13.39 2.25 -4.09
CA ALA A 354 12.83 3.51 -4.56
C ALA A 354 13.80 4.64 -4.26
N TYR A 355 13.95 5.60 -5.17
CA TYR A 355 14.86 6.72 -4.96
C TYR A 355 14.43 7.96 -5.72
N ILE A 356 14.86 9.11 -5.21
CA ILE A 356 14.72 10.41 -5.84
C ILE A 356 16.11 10.84 -6.33
N GLU A 357 16.24 11.12 -7.62
CA GLU A 357 17.48 11.62 -8.23
C GLU A 357 17.65 13.11 -7.95
N ARG A 358 18.84 13.57 -7.56
CA ARG A 358 19.15 15.00 -7.37
C ARG A 358 18.94 15.79 -8.66
N ILE A 359 18.73 17.09 -8.50
CA ILE A 359 18.83 18.04 -9.61
C ILE A 359 20.31 18.42 -9.75
N LEU A 360 20.92 18.13 -10.91
CA LEU A 360 22.28 18.57 -11.20
C LEU A 360 22.30 20.06 -11.55
N SER A 361 23.45 20.71 -11.36
CA SER A 361 23.69 22.08 -11.81
C SER A 361 23.35 22.22 -13.30
N GLY A 362 22.27 22.95 -13.60
CA GLY A 362 21.64 23.03 -14.93
C GLY A 362 20.15 22.64 -14.98
N GLY A 363 19.56 22.21 -13.86
CA GLY A 363 18.12 21.98 -13.73
C GLY A 363 17.63 20.64 -14.31
N LYS A 364 18.54 19.75 -14.72
CA LYS A 364 18.19 18.41 -15.21
C LYS A 364 18.34 17.35 -14.11
N PRO A 365 17.48 16.32 -14.07
CA PRO A 365 17.69 15.12 -13.24
C PRO A 365 19.04 14.46 -13.55
N ALA A 366 19.64 13.84 -12.52
CA ALA A 366 21.02 13.36 -12.51
C ALA A 366 21.32 12.05 -13.25
#